data_AF-A0A1U7J766-F1
#
_entry.id   AF-A0A1U7J766-F1
#
_cell.length_a   1.000
_cell.length_b   1.000
_cell.length_c   1.000
_cell.angle_alpha   90.00
_cell.angle_beta   90.00
_cell.angle_gamma   90.00
#
_symmetry.space_group_name_H-M   'P 1'
#
loop_
_entity.id
_entity.type
_entity.pdbx_description
1 polymer ?
#
loop_
_entity_poly.entity_id
_entity_poly.type
_entity_poly.pdbx_seq_one_letter_code
_entity_poly.pdbx_strand_id
1 'polypeptide(L)' 'MAINCAVDCKDGCVLGNDCPNLKYTDEASKFISDTPLDKMLEMADEAVRRRMMERASRPPKWVLPED' A
#
# COMPACT_ATOMS: atom_id res chain seq x y z
N MET A 1 7.16 -21.28 -5.40
CA MET A 1 6.10 -20.46 -6.01
C MET A 1 6.13 -19.11 -5.28
N ALA A 2 6.42 -18.02 -5.97
CA ALA A 2 6.45 -16.69 -5.36
C ALA A 2 5.03 -16.10 -5.43
N ILE A 3 4.47 -15.68 -4.29
CA ILE A 3 3.17 -15.02 -4.24
C ILE A 3 3.37 -13.52 -4.28
N ASN A 4 2.61 -12.86 -5.15
CA ASN A 4 2.51 -11.42 -5.19
C ASN A 4 1.32 -10.99 -4.33
N CYS A 5 1.59 -10.63 -3.08
CA CYS A 5 0.55 -10.24 -2.13
C CYS A 5 -0.32 -9.06 -2.63
N ALA A 6 0.18 -8.21 -3.54
CA ALA A 6 -0.59 -7.09 -4.09
C ALA A 6 -1.64 -7.51 -5.13
N VAL A 7 -1.50 -8.69 -5.72
CA VAL A 7 -2.40 -9.21 -6.76
C VAL A 7 -3.17 -10.42 -6.23
N ASP A 8 -2.45 -11.38 -5.65
CA ASP A 8 -2.98 -12.69 -5.28
C ASP A 8 -3.80 -12.64 -3.99
N CYS A 9 -3.50 -11.70 -3.09
CA CYS A 9 -4.16 -11.59 -1.78
C CYS A 9 -5.17 -10.44 -1.69
N LYS A 10 -5.65 -9.88 -2.81
CA LYS A 10 -6.48 -8.66 -2.81
C LYS A 10 -7.79 -8.84 -2.02
N ASP A 11 -8.39 -10.03 -2.09
CA ASP A 11 -9.69 -10.36 -1.49
C ASP A 11 -9.54 -11.16 -0.18
N GLY A 12 -8.31 -11.33 0.30
CA GLY A 12 -7.97 -12.18 1.44
C GLY A 12 -6.71 -12.98 1.19
N CYS A 13 -6.03 -13.38 2.26
CA CYS A 13 -4.77 -14.11 2.11
C CYS A 13 -5.00 -15.54 1.60
N VAL A 14 -4.49 -15.84 0.40
CA VAL A 14 -4.59 -17.17 -0.24
C VAL A 14 -3.74 -18.24 0.44
N LEU A 15 -2.78 -17.84 1.27
CA LEU A 15 -1.90 -18.74 2.04
C LEU A 15 -2.44 -19.09 3.43
N GLY A 16 -3.51 -18.42 3.88
CA GLY A 16 -4.01 -18.59 5.24
C GLY A 16 -2.91 -18.38 6.30
N ASN A 17 -2.59 -19.44 7.04
CA ASN A 17 -1.60 -19.44 8.12
C ASN A 17 -0.14 -19.43 7.64
N ASP A 18 0.12 -19.65 6.35
CA ASP A 18 1.48 -19.62 5.78
C ASP A 18 1.85 -18.22 5.25
N CYS A 19 1.05 -17.20 5.58
CA CYS A 19 1.32 -15.85 5.12
C CYS A 19 2.61 -15.30 5.74
N PRO A 20 3.60 -14.87 4.93
CA PRO A 20 4.90 -14.41 5.43
C PRO A 20 4.81 -13.12 6.26
N ASN A 21 3.68 -12.42 6.17
CA ASN A 21 3.42 -11.14 6.83
C ASN A 21 2.62 -11.28 8.13
N LEU A 22 2.30 -12.50 8.58
CA LEU A 22 1.55 -12.71 9.84
C LEU A 22 2.25 -12.09 11.06
N LYS A 23 3.58 -12.04 11.07
CA LYS A 23 4.34 -11.37 12.14
C LYS A 23 3.99 -9.89 12.35
N TYR A 24 3.34 -9.24 11.38
CA TYR A 24 2.95 -7.83 11.46
C TYR A 24 1.50 -7.62 11.92
N THR A 25 0.73 -8.69 12.18
CA THR A 25 -0.68 -8.56 12.55
C THR A 25 -0.88 -7.78 13.84
N ASP A 26 -0.02 -8.01 14.83
CA ASP A 26 -0.13 -7.39 16.15
C ASP A 26 0.19 -5.91 16.08
N GLU A 27 1.24 -5.55 15.35
CA GLU A 27 1.64 -4.16 15.12
C GLU A 27 0.57 -3.41 14.31
N ALA A 28 0.02 -4.02 13.27
CA ALA A 28 -1.06 -3.44 12.48
C ALA A 28 -2.34 -3.24 13.30
N SER A 29 -2.70 -4.22 14.13
CA SER A 29 -3.88 -4.13 15.02
C SER A 29 -3.70 -3.01 16.05
N LYS A 30 -2.49 -2.90 16.62
CA LYS A 30 -2.15 -1.83 17.55
C LYS A 30 -2.22 -0.46 16.87
N PHE A 31 -1.65 -0.32 15.68
CA PHE A 31 -1.73 0.93 14.92
C PHE A 31 -3.19 1.35 14.67
N ILE A 32 -4.05 0.42 14.27
CA ILE A 32 -5.47 0.72 14.02
C ILE A 32 -6.20 1.14 15.29
N SER A 33 -5.92 0.48 16.40
CA SER A 33 -6.53 0.80 17.71
C SER A 33 -6.04 2.13 18.27
N ASP A 34 -4.75 2.41 18.16
CA ASP A 34 -4.10 3.55 18.81
C ASP A 34 -4.17 4.83 17.96
N THR A 35 -4.49 4.71 16.66
CA THR A 35 -4.54 5.86 15.74
C THR A 35 -5.98 6.30 15.50
N PRO A 36 -6.38 7.52 15.92
CA PRO A 36 -7.70 8.04 15.62
C PRO A 36 -7.95 8.15 14.12
N LEU A 37 -9.21 7.96 13.69
CA LEU A 37 -9.58 8.01 12.28
C LEU A 37 -9.17 9.33 11.61
N ASP A 38 -9.36 10.47 12.28
CA ASP A 38 -8.97 11.77 11.75
C ASP A 38 -7.46 11.84 11.44
N LYS A 39 -6.64 11.21 12.30
CA LYS A 39 -5.20 11.16 12.09
C LYS A 39 -4.83 10.29 10.90
N MET A 40 -5.55 9.18 10.68
CA MET A 40 -5.36 8.34 9.50
C MET A 40 -5.72 9.08 8.21
N LEU A 41 -6.80 9.87 8.22
CA LEU A 41 -7.21 10.68 7.07
C LEU A 41 -6.19 11.78 6.73
N GLU A 42 -5.64 12.45 7.75
CA GLU A 42 -4.54 13.42 7.57
C GLU A 42 -3.31 12.77 6.91
N MET A 43 -2.90 11.58 7.37
CA MET A 43 -1.78 10.83 6.79
C MET A 43 -2.05 10.45 5.32
N ALA A 44 -3.29 10.06 5.00
CA ALA A 44 -3.68 9.71 3.65
C ALA A 44 -3.63 10.94 2.71
N ASP A 45 -4.12 12.09 3.15
CA ASP A 45 -4.09 13.33 2.37
C ASP A 45 -2.66 13.79 2.07
N GLU A 46 -1.77 13.77 3.08
CA GLU A 46 -0.36 14.11 2.89
C GLU A 46 0.35 13.15 1.92
N ALA A 47 0.04 11.85 1.98
CA ALA A 47 0.58 10.88 1.03
C ALA A 47 0.13 11.16 -0.41
N VAL A 48 -1.13 11.55 -0.62
CA VAL A 48 -1.65 11.96 -1.93
C VAL A 48 -0.95 13.22 -2.41
N ARG A 49 -0.86 14.24 -1.55
CA ARG A 49 -0.19 15.52 -1.85
C ARG A 49 1.27 15.29 -2.26
N ARG A 50 2.00 14.45 -1.52
CA ARG A 50 3.38 14.07 -1.85
C ARG A 50 3.48 13.41 -3.23
N ARG A 51 2.62 12.44 -3.53
CA ARG A 51 2.60 11.77 -4.85
C ARG A 51 2.30 12.76 -5.98
N MET A 52 1.41 13.73 -5.76
CA MET A 52 1.13 14.79 -6.73
C MET A 52 2.37 15.65 -6.97
N MET A 53 3.06 16.07 -5.92
CA MET A 53 4.31 16.84 -6.05
C MET A 53 5.42 16.04 -6.75
N GLU A 54 5.59 14.77 -6.38
CA GLU A 54 6.54 13.85 -7.03
C GLU A 54 6.21 13.63 -8.51
N ARG A 55 4.93 13.59 -8.88
CA ARG A 55 4.50 13.48 -10.29
C ARG A 55 4.75 14.78 -11.05
N ALA A 56 4.49 15.93 -10.43
CA ALA A 56 4.71 17.24 -11.04
C ALA A 56 6.20 17.53 -11.27
N SER A 57 7.08 17.01 -10.40
CA SER A 57 8.54 17.20 -10.52
C SER A 57 9.24 16.18 -11.43
N ARG A 58 8.59 15.06 -11.75
CA ARG A 58 9.17 14.05 -12.65
C ARG A 58 9.02 14.45 -14.12
N PRO A 59 10.04 14.22 -14.96
CA PRO A 59 9.89 14.38 -16.40
C PRO A 59 8.83 13.42 -16.93
N PRO A 60 8.10 13.79 -18.00
CA PRO A 60 7.10 12.92 -18.59
C PRO A 60 7.74 11.60 -19.03
N LYS A 61 7.15 10.48 -18.59
CA LYS A 61 7.52 9.15 -19.09
C LYS A 61 6.81 8.94 -20.43
N TRP A 62 7.54 9.17 -21.52
CA TRP A 62 7.08 8.83 -22.86
C TRP A 62 7.08 7.30 -22.99
N VAL A 63 5.91 6.72 -23.21
CA VAL A 63 5.77 5.30 -23.56
C VAL A 63 5.42 5.27 -25.05
N LEU A 64 6.35 4.84 -25.89
CA LEU A 64 6.01 4.54 -27.27
C LEU A 64 5.21 3.22 -27.29
N PRO A 65 4.11 3.14 -28.06
CA PRO A 65 3.48 1.87 -28.33
C PRO A 65 4.51 0.91 -28.93
N GLU A 66 4.55 -0.33 -28.44
CA GLU A 66 5.16 -1.42 -29.20
C GLU A 66 4.17 -1.80 -30.33
N ASP A 67 4.69 -2.09 -31.53
CA ASP A 67 3.88 -2.40 -32.74
C ASP A 67 2.72 -3.38 -32.48
#